data_AF-A0A9K3GTK3-F1
#
_entry.id   AF-A0A9K3GTK3-F1
#
_cell.length_a   1.000
_cell.length_b   1.000
_cell.length_c   1.000
_cell.angle_alpha   90.00
_cell.angle_beta   90.00
_cell.angle_gamma   90.00
#
_symmetry.space_group_name_H-M   'P 1'
#
loop_
_entity.id
_entity.type
_entity.pdbx_description
1 polymer ?
#
loop_
_entity_poly.entity_id
_entity_poly.type
_entity_poly.pdbx_seq_one_letter_code
_entity_poly.pdbx_strand_id
1 'polypeptide(L)'
;MLVESSIVANAILEDYKVLGRREEETARLRAEAEELVKAAREGAEQLERDRAAFEKQKQTSGWAATAQLKQVRTLAKLLSDERKSWNEKFSNERKKWNDSWAKQNDTLFGARQELTNAKAANAALIKEKAATEAVAVKAQQAEAGAVKALGEAKEAGARAAKALEEAKESESRSSKALEEANAERIRLDKVVASLQAEVQAREVAVTDLTARVTAVEERANAAVEARDALTSSFNQLEADREWMRSHGIARIVQAIMDAPETATGLDLVKERARDAGFKAGYSRCVSHMNVMSEGGFTAERSGFRDVDTEGRLNAAVAAFYDMSLSCVERLDECLEAADYIDRLRMLYADAEEENLAGGGEDDAGTSGTK
;
A
#
# COMPACT_ATOMS: atom_id res chain seq x y z
N MET A 1 -20.62 87.51 2.80
CA MET A 1 -21.65 86.70 2.11
C MET A 1 -21.16 85.91 0.90
N LEU A 2 -20.22 86.38 0.07
CA LEU A 2 -19.72 85.58 -1.09
C LEU A 2 -18.65 84.53 -0.75
N VAL A 3 -17.90 84.68 0.34
CA VAL A 3 -16.80 83.76 0.71
C VAL A 3 -17.31 82.50 1.44
N GLU A 4 -18.36 82.62 2.25
CA GLU A 4 -18.92 81.50 3.02
C GLU A 4 -19.69 80.50 2.12
N SER A 5 -20.39 80.99 1.09
CA SER A 5 -21.04 80.13 0.10
C SER A 5 -20.04 79.31 -0.72
N SER A 6 -18.81 79.80 -0.91
CA SER A 6 -17.75 79.09 -1.64
C SER A 6 -17.14 77.94 -0.83
N ILE A 7 -17.09 78.04 0.51
CA ILE A 7 -16.56 76.99 1.38
C ILE A 7 -17.55 75.82 1.47
N VAL A 8 -18.84 76.12 1.61
CA VAL A 8 -19.90 75.11 1.66
C VAL A 8 -20.03 74.37 0.32
N ALA A 9 -19.98 75.09 -0.80
CA ALA A 9 -20.00 74.47 -2.12
C ALA A 9 -18.81 73.54 -2.36
N ASN A 10 -17.62 73.90 -1.87
CA ASN A 10 -16.42 73.08 -2.02
C ASN A 10 -16.44 71.84 -1.12
N ALA A 11 -16.98 71.95 0.11
CA ALA A 11 -17.16 70.81 1.01
C ALA A 11 -18.13 69.77 0.44
N ILE A 12 -19.27 70.22 -0.09
CA ILE A 12 -20.24 69.33 -0.75
C ILE A 12 -19.60 68.59 -1.93
N LEU A 13 -18.80 69.29 -2.74
CA LEU A 13 -18.18 68.73 -3.92
C LEU A 13 -17.08 67.70 -3.58
N GLU A 14 -16.36 67.89 -2.49
CA GLU A 14 -15.44 66.86 -1.96
C GLU A 14 -16.17 65.64 -1.38
N ASP A 15 -17.29 65.83 -0.68
CA ASP A 15 -18.11 64.71 -0.19
C ASP A 15 -18.65 63.85 -1.35
N TYR A 16 -19.10 64.48 -2.45
CA TYR A 16 -19.50 63.74 -3.67
C TYR A 16 -18.35 62.98 -4.31
N LYS A 17 -17.12 63.51 -4.29
CA LYS A 17 -15.94 62.77 -4.78
C LYS A 17 -15.59 61.58 -3.88
N VAL A 18 -15.73 61.72 -2.56
CA VAL A 18 -15.53 60.61 -1.61
C VAL A 18 -16.59 59.53 -1.80
N LEU A 19 -17.85 59.91 -1.99
CA LEU A 19 -18.93 58.98 -2.30
C LEU A 19 -18.70 58.25 -3.62
N GLY A 20 -18.29 58.96 -4.69
CA GLY A 20 -17.96 58.34 -5.96
C GLY A 20 -16.83 57.29 -5.85
N ARG A 21 -15.76 57.60 -5.09
CA ARG A 21 -14.68 56.63 -4.84
C ARG A 21 -15.15 55.41 -4.04
N ARG A 22 -16.02 55.61 -3.04
CA ARG A 22 -16.60 54.50 -2.28
C ARG A 22 -17.51 53.63 -3.16
N GLU A 23 -18.31 54.23 -4.03
CA GLU A 23 -19.14 53.49 -4.97
C GLU A 23 -18.30 52.65 -5.95
N GLU A 24 -17.24 53.24 -6.52
CA GLU A 24 -16.28 52.52 -7.37
C GLU A 24 -15.58 51.37 -6.64
N GLU A 25 -15.18 51.57 -5.38
CA GLU A 25 -14.54 50.53 -4.58
C GLU A 25 -15.51 49.41 -4.22
N THR A 26 -16.78 49.72 -3.90
CA THR A 26 -17.80 48.68 -3.69
C THR A 26 -18.13 47.93 -4.97
N ALA A 27 -18.11 48.59 -6.13
CA ALA A 27 -18.28 47.92 -7.42
C ALA A 27 -17.11 46.99 -7.72
N ARG A 28 -15.87 47.41 -7.43
CA ARG A 28 -14.66 46.58 -7.55
C ARG A 28 -14.73 45.34 -6.65
N LEU A 29 -15.07 45.52 -5.37
CA LEU A 29 -15.17 44.40 -4.41
C LEU A 29 -16.28 43.42 -4.77
N ARG A 30 -17.41 43.90 -5.32
CA ARG A 30 -18.46 43.01 -5.84
C ARG A 30 -17.97 42.21 -7.05
N ALA A 31 -17.27 42.83 -7.99
CA ALA A 31 -16.71 42.13 -9.14
C ALA A 31 -15.67 41.07 -8.72
N GLU A 32 -14.81 41.40 -7.75
CA GLU A 32 -13.83 40.45 -7.20
C GLU A 32 -14.51 39.28 -6.46
N ALA A 33 -15.57 39.56 -5.67
CA ALA A 33 -16.36 38.51 -5.03
C ALA A 33 -17.09 37.62 -6.05
N GLU A 34 -17.61 38.17 -7.14
CA GLU A 34 -18.25 37.41 -8.22
C GLU A 34 -17.25 36.48 -8.93
N GLU A 35 -16.02 36.95 -9.20
CA GLU A 35 -14.96 36.11 -9.76
C GLU A 35 -14.54 34.98 -8.81
N LEU A 36 -14.42 35.26 -7.51
CA LEU A 36 -14.13 34.23 -6.50
C LEU A 36 -15.25 33.18 -6.41
N VAL A 37 -16.52 33.61 -6.45
CA VAL A 37 -17.67 32.69 -6.47
C VAL A 37 -17.69 31.84 -7.73
N LYS A 38 -17.33 32.42 -8.87
CA LYS A 38 -17.23 31.68 -10.14
C LYS A 38 -16.11 30.65 -10.09
N ALA A 39 -14.91 31.03 -9.63
CA ALA A 39 -13.78 30.12 -9.44
C ALA A 39 -14.12 28.98 -8.46
N ALA A 40 -14.84 29.28 -7.37
CA ALA A 40 -15.29 28.27 -6.41
C ALA A 40 -16.28 27.28 -7.04
N ARG A 41 -17.20 27.75 -7.90
CA ARG A 41 -18.13 26.87 -8.63
C ARG A 41 -17.40 25.99 -9.64
N GLU A 42 -16.49 26.55 -10.42
CA GLU A 42 -15.67 25.80 -11.38
C GLU A 42 -14.80 24.75 -10.68
N GLY A 43 -14.21 25.09 -9.52
CA GLY A 43 -13.47 24.16 -8.68
C GLY A 43 -14.35 23.03 -8.13
N ALA A 44 -15.56 23.34 -7.66
CA ALA A 44 -16.50 22.32 -7.17
C ALA A 44 -16.93 21.35 -8.28
N GLU A 45 -17.24 21.86 -9.47
CA GLU A 45 -17.57 21.02 -10.62
C GLU A 45 -16.39 20.14 -11.04
N GLN A 46 -15.17 20.68 -11.02
CA GLN A 46 -13.97 19.91 -11.34
C GLN A 46 -13.75 18.77 -10.34
N LEU A 47 -13.92 19.04 -9.04
CA LEU A 47 -13.85 18.01 -8.00
C LEU A 47 -14.91 16.92 -8.17
N GLU A 48 -16.14 17.28 -8.58
CA GLU A 48 -17.16 16.27 -8.89
C GLU A 48 -16.77 15.41 -10.09
N ARG A 49 -16.22 16.00 -11.16
CA ARG A 49 -15.73 15.25 -12.33
C ARG A 49 -14.60 14.29 -11.94
N ASP A 50 -13.65 14.76 -11.13
CA ASP A 50 -12.51 13.95 -10.69
C ASP A 50 -12.97 12.80 -9.77
N ARG A 51 -13.94 13.07 -8.88
CA ARG A 51 -14.56 12.03 -8.04
C ARG A 51 -15.27 10.97 -8.88
N ALA A 52 -16.02 11.37 -9.91
CA ALA A 52 -16.69 10.44 -10.81
C ALA A 52 -15.69 9.60 -11.62
N ALA A 53 -14.59 10.21 -12.08
CA ALA A 53 -13.52 9.52 -12.79
C ALA A 53 -12.83 8.47 -11.89
N PHE A 54 -12.57 8.82 -10.63
CA PHE A 54 -11.98 7.91 -9.65
C PHE A 54 -12.88 6.70 -9.36
N GLU A 55 -14.18 6.89 -9.15
CA GLU A 55 -15.11 5.78 -8.93
C GLU A 55 -15.21 4.85 -10.16
N LYS A 56 -15.19 5.41 -11.37
CA LYS A 56 -15.13 4.60 -12.60
C LYS A 56 -13.85 3.78 -12.66
N GLN A 57 -12.70 4.36 -12.30
CA GLN A 57 -11.43 3.65 -12.23
C GLN A 57 -11.49 2.50 -11.20
N LYS A 58 -12.05 2.75 -10.02
CA LYS A 58 -12.23 1.74 -8.96
C LYS A 58 -13.11 0.57 -9.42
N GLN A 59 -14.16 0.83 -10.19
CA GLN A 59 -14.97 -0.23 -10.78
C GLN A 59 -14.17 -1.05 -11.80
N THR A 60 -13.41 -0.39 -12.68
CA THR A 60 -12.57 -1.10 -13.66
C THR A 60 -11.47 -1.94 -13.02
N SER A 61 -10.83 -1.44 -11.96
CA SER A 61 -9.82 -2.20 -11.21
C SER A 61 -10.45 -3.37 -10.46
N GLY A 62 -11.63 -3.18 -9.86
CA GLY A 62 -12.41 -4.27 -9.24
C GLY A 62 -12.79 -5.36 -10.26
N TRP A 63 -13.19 -4.99 -11.47
CA TRP A 63 -13.48 -5.94 -12.55
C TRP A 63 -12.23 -6.68 -13.03
N ALA A 64 -11.11 -5.97 -13.20
CA ALA A 64 -9.83 -6.56 -13.57
C ALA A 64 -9.35 -7.57 -12.51
N ALA A 65 -9.43 -7.22 -11.22
CA ALA A 65 -9.09 -8.11 -10.12
C ALA A 65 -10.00 -9.35 -10.08
N THR A 66 -11.29 -9.18 -10.33
CA THR A 66 -12.25 -10.30 -10.39
C THR A 66 -11.96 -11.22 -11.58
N ALA A 67 -11.61 -10.67 -12.74
CA ALA A 67 -11.23 -11.43 -13.92
C ALA A 67 -9.93 -12.22 -13.69
N GLN A 68 -8.91 -11.59 -13.10
CA GLN A 68 -7.66 -12.24 -12.72
C GLN A 68 -7.89 -13.35 -11.69
N LEU A 69 -8.71 -13.10 -10.65
CA LEU A 69 -9.06 -14.11 -9.66
C LEU A 69 -9.77 -15.32 -10.28
N LYS A 70 -10.64 -15.10 -11.28
CA LYS A 70 -11.29 -16.17 -12.04
C LYS A 70 -10.26 -16.99 -12.82
N GLN A 71 -9.30 -16.34 -13.49
CA GLN A 71 -8.21 -17.03 -14.20
C GLN A 71 -7.36 -17.88 -13.24
N VAL A 72 -6.96 -17.32 -12.09
CA VAL A 72 -6.18 -18.04 -11.07
C VAL A 72 -6.94 -19.28 -10.57
N ARG A 73 -8.24 -19.15 -10.29
CA ARG A 73 -9.07 -20.30 -9.89
C ARG A 73 -9.16 -21.38 -10.97
N THR A 74 -9.26 -20.99 -12.24
CA THR A 74 -9.28 -21.95 -13.34
C THR A 74 -7.94 -22.67 -13.50
N LEU A 75 -6.81 -21.95 -13.41
CA LEU A 75 -5.48 -22.55 -13.46
C LEU A 75 -5.23 -23.48 -12.27
N ALA A 76 -5.62 -23.08 -11.07
CA ALA A 76 -5.52 -23.93 -9.88
C ALA A 76 -6.30 -25.24 -10.04
N LYS A 77 -7.50 -25.18 -10.64
CA LYS A 77 -8.30 -26.37 -10.93
C LYS A 77 -7.60 -27.29 -11.95
N LEU A 78 -7.08 -26.75 -13.04
CA LEU A 78 -6.33 -27.51 -14.04
C LEU A 78 -5.11 -28.21 -13.42
N LEU A 79 -4.31 -27.51 -12.62
CA LEU A 79 -3.16 -28.09 -11.93
C LEU A 79 -3.56 -29.20 -10.95
N SER A 80 -4.69 -29.05 -10.27
CA SER A 80 -5.24 -30.09 -9.39
C SER A 80 -5.65 -31.34 -10.18
N ASP A 81 -6.33 -31.16 -11.31
CA ASP A 81 -6.76 -32.25 -12.19
C ASP A 81 -5.57 -32.96 -12.83
N GLU A 82 -4.54 -32.22 -13.27
CA GLU A 82 -3.28 -32.78 -13.75
C GLU A 82 -2.56 -33.58 -12.67
N ARG A 83 -2.43 -33.03 -11.45
CA ARG A 83 -1.79 -33.73 -10.33
C ARG A 83 -2.50 -35.06 -10.04
N LYS A 84 -3.84 -35.06 -10.09
CA LYS A 84 -4.64 -36.27 -9.91
C LYS A 84 -4.38 -37.29 -11.02
N SER A 85 -4.40 -36.85 -12.28
CA SER A 85 -4.10 -37.68 -13.46
C SER A 85 -2.71 -38.30 -13.40
N TRP A 86 -1.68 -37.53 -13.03
CA TRP A 86 -0.33 -38.04 -12.83
C TRP A 86 -0.27 -39.09 -11.72
N ASN A 87 -0.91 -38.84 -10.58
CA ASN A 87 -0.91 -39.77 -9.46
C ASN A 87 -1.60 -41.10 -9.83
N GLU A 88 -2.70 -41.06 -10.58
CA GLU A 88 -3.37 -42.25 -11.11
C GLU A 88 -2.48 -43.02 -12.10
N LYS A 89 -1.79 -42.32 -13.01
CA LYS A 89 -0.83 -42.95 -13.94
C LYS A 89 0.31 -43.65 -13.20
N PHE A 90 0.97 -42.97 -12.27
CA PHE A 90 2.06 -43.55 -11.47
C PHE A 90 1.58 -44.72 -10.61
N SER A 91 0.38 -44.64 -10.05
CA SER A 91 -0.21 -45.75 -9.29
C SER A 91 -0.43 -46.98 -10.17
N ASN A 92 -0.99 -46.79 -11.37
CA ASN A 92 -1.21 -47.85 -12.34
C ASN A 92 0.10 -48.48 -12.83
N GLU A 93 1.12 -47.66 -13.10
CA GLU A 93 2.45 -48.14 -13.47
C GLU A 93 3.12 -48.93 -12.35
N ARG A 94 3.06 -48.44 -11.11
CA ARG A 94 3.56 -49.15 -9.93
C ARG A 94 2.89 -50.52 -9.78
N LYS A 95 1.58 -50.58 -9.98
CA LYS A 95 0.83 -51.84 -9.94
C LYS A 95 1.30 -52.81 -11.04
N LYS A 96 1.42 -52.33 -12.29
CA LYS A 96 1.95 -53.15 -13.41
C LYS A 96 3.37 -53.65 -13.14
N TRP A 97 4.23 -52.80 -12.60
CA TRP A 97 5.60 -53.18 -12.28
C TRP A 97 5.64 -54.25 -11.20
N ASN A 98 4.87 -54.09 -10.12
CA ASN A 98 4.73 -55.10 -9.07
C ASN A 98 4.22 -56.45 -9.63
N ASP A 99 3.17 -56.43 -10.45
CA ASP A 99 2.62 -57.65 -11.06
C ASP A 99 3.65 -58.34 -11.98
N SER A 100 4.44 -57.56 -12.74
CA SER A 100 5.51 -58.10 -13.59
C SER A 100 6.65 -58.68 -12.76
N TRP A 101 7.03 -58.02 -11.68
CA TRP A 101 8.10 -58.48 -10.79
C TRP A 101 7.69 -59.78 -10.09
N ALA A 102 6.44 -59.88 -9.63
CA ALA A 102 5.90 -61.11 -9.05
C ALA A 102 6.02 -62.30 -10.03
N LYS A 103 5.62 -62.12 -11.30
CA LYS A 103 5.74 -63.16 -12.33
C LYS A 103 7.18 -63.59 -12.58
N GLN A 104 8.12 -62.64 -12.63
CA GLN A 104 9.53 -62.96 -12.78
C GLN A 104 10.06 -63.74 -11.57
N ASN A 105 9.63 -63.37 -10.37
CA ASN A 105 10.03 -64.06 -9.15
C ASN A 105 9.50 -65.50 -9.11
N ASP A 106 8.25 -65.72 -9.50
CA ASP A 106 7.66 -67.06 -9.63
C ASP A 106 8.42 -67.91 -10.67
N THR A 107 8.80 -67.31 -11.80
CA THR A 107 9.59 -67.99 -12.84
C THR A 107 10.97 -68.39 -12.33
N LEU A 108 11.66 -67.49 -11.61
CA LEU A 108 12.95 -67.78 -11.00
C LEU A 108 12.84 -68.86 -9.92
N PHE A 109 11.76 -68.85 -9.13
CA PHE A 109 11.49 -69.87 -8.15
C PHE A 109 11.30 -71.24 -8.81
N GLY A 110 10.48 -71.32 -9.87
CA GLY A 110 10.30 -72.53 -10.68
C GLY A 110 11.63 -73.06 -11.24
N ALA A 111 12.43 -72.20 -11.87
CA ALA A 111 13.73 -72.58 -12.42
C ALA A 111 14.71 -73.08 -11.34
N ARG A 112 14.68 -72.51 -10.13
CA ARG A 112 15.48 -73.00 -8.99
C ARG A 112 15.01 -74.39 -8.53
N GLN A 113 13.72 -74.65 -8.53
CA GLN A 113 13.17 -75.95 -8.19
C GLN A 113 13.56 -77.01 -9.23
N GLU A 114 13.43 -76.68 -10.52
CA GLU A 114 13.86 -77.55 -11.62
C GLU A 114 15.37 -77.84 -11.58
N LEU A 115 16.20 -76.83 -11.31
CA LEU A 115 17.64 -76.99 -11.13
C LEU A 115 17.96 -77.95 -9.97
N THR A 116 17.20 -77.86 -8.88
CA THR A 116 17.35 -78.75 -7.72
C THR A 116 16.98 -80.19 -8.09
N ASN A 117 15.88 -80.39 -8.81
CA ASN A 117 15.45 -81.69 -9.32
C ASN A 117 16.48 -82.28 -10.30
N ALA A 118 17.00 -81.47 -11.23
CA ALA A 118 18.03 -81.89 -12.19
C ALA A 118 19.33 -82.27 -11.51
N LYS A 119 19.76 -81.54 -10.46
CA LYS A 119 20.92 -81.93 -9.63
C LYS A 119 20.71 -83.27 -8.94
N ALA A 120 19.52 -83.52 -8.41
CA ALA A 120 19.17 -84.81 -7.79
C ALA A 120 19.19 -85.96 -8.82
N ALA A 121 18.62 -85.74 -10.02
CA ALA A 121 18.65 -86.71 -11.11
C ALA A 121 20.08 -86.99 -11.60
N ASN A 122 20.92 -85.95 -11.73
CA ASN A 122 22.33 -86.12 -12.11
C ASN A 122 23.11 -86.90 -11.04
N ALA A 123 22.84 -86.68 -9.75
CA ALA A 123 23.42 -87.49 -8.68
C ALA A 123 22.97 -88.97 -8.74
N ALA A 124 21.75 -89.26 -9.19
CA ALA A 124 21.27 -90.62 -9.44
C ALA A 124 21.99 -91.26 -10.66
N LEU A 125 22.12 -90.52 -11.76
CA LEU A 125 22.86 -90.96 -12.95
C LEU A 125 24.34 -91.18 -12.66
N ILE A 126 24.99 -90.39 -11.80
CA ILE A 126 26.38 -90.63 -11.38
C ILE A 126 26.51 -91.96 -10.61
N LYS A 127 25.51 -92.32 -9.79
CA LYS A 127 25.47 -93.61 -9.10
C LYS A 127 25.20 -94.78 -10.06
N GLU A 128 24.34 -94.58 -11.05
CA GLU A 128 24.05 -95.58 -12.10
C GLU A 128 25.23 -95.76 -13.05
N LYS A 129 25.93 -94.67 -13.40
CA LYS A 129 27.16 -94.68 -14.18
C LYS A 129 28.26 -95.48 -13.49
N ALA A 130 28.44 -95.31 -12.17
CA ALA A 130 29.35 -96.12 -11.36
C ALA A 130 28.97 -97.62 -11.33
N ALA A 131 27.69 -97.96 -11.51
CA ALA A 131 27.24 -99.35 -11.64
C ALA A 131 27.47 -99.91 -13.06
N THR A 132 27.35 -99.09 -14.11
CA THR A 132 27.63 -99.49 -15.50
C THR A 132 29.12 -99.55 -15.85
N GLU A 133 29.97 -98.71 -15.24
CA GLU A 133 31.44 -98.77 -15.38
C GLU A 133 32.04 -100.00 -14.68
N ALA A 134 31.33 -100.65 -13.75
CA ALA A 134 31.70 -101.96 -13.21
C ALA A 134 31.42 -103.14 -14.17
N VAL A 135 30.58 -102.95 -15.21
CA VAL A 135 30.24 -103.98 -16.20
C VAL A 135 30.95 -103.75 -17.54
N ALA A 136 31.33 -102.51 -17.86
CA ALA A 136 31.97 -102.14 -19.14
C ALA A 136 33.50 -102.35 -19.21
N VAL A 137 34.15 -102.87 -18.16
CA VAL A 137 35.62 -103.16 -18.17
C VAL A 137 35.93 -104.61 -18.60
N LYS A 138 34.94 -105.42 -19.03
CA LYS A 138 35.17 -106.77 -19.60
C LYS A 138 34.73 -106.97 -21.04
N ALA A 139 34.49 -105.91 -21.81
CA ALA A 139 34.30 -106.02 -23.25
C ALA A 139 35.14 -104.98 -24.00
N GLN A 140 36.29 -105.47 -24.48
CA GLN A 140 36.98 -105.05 -25.70
C GLN A 140 37.92 -103.84 -25.64
N GLN A 141 39.18 -104.15 -25.27
CA GLN A 141 40.32 -103.77 -26.11
C GLN A 141 40.35 -104.68 -27.36
N ALA A 142 40.20 -104.07 -28.55
CA ALA A 142 41.13 -104.19 -29.69
C ALA A 142 40.45 -103.79 -31.01
N GLU A 143 41.03 -102.76 -31.64
CA GLU A 143 41.11 -102.51 -33.09
C GLU A 143 39.84 -102.31 -33.93
N ALA A 144 39.47 -101.04 -34.08
CA ALA A 144 39.22 -100.45 -35.41
C ALA A 144 39.48 -98.93 -35.38
N GLY A 145 40.70 -98.55 -34.97
CA GLY A 145 41.13 -97.16 -34.80
C GLY A 145 41.50 -96.41 -36.09
N ALA A 146 41.31 -96.99 -37.28
CA ALA A 146 41.84 -96.40 -38.52
C ALA A 146 40.81 -95.93 -39.55
N VAL A 147 39.49 -96.03 -39.29
CA VAL A 147 38.46 -95.53 -40.23
C VAL A 147 37.50 -94.49 -39.62
N LYS A 148 37.45 -94.35 -38.28
CA LYS A 148 36.62 -93.33 -37.61
C LYS A 148 37.20 -91.90 -37.70
N ALA A 149 38.52 -91.79 -37.77
CA ALA A 149 39.23 -90.50 -37.82
C ALA A 149 39.04 -89.72 -39.15
N LEU A 150 38.63 -90.38 -40.23
CA LEU A 150 38.38 -89.72 -41.54
C LEU A 150 36.94 -89.18 -41.69
N GLY A 151 35.98 -89.72 -40.94
CA GLY A 151 34.61 -89.17 -40.85
C GLY A 151 34.52 -87.98 -39.90
N GLU A 152 35.21 -88.06 -38.76
CA GLU A 152 35.25 -86.99 -37.74
C GLU A 152 36.02 -85.75 -38.24
N ALA A 153 37.00 -85.91 -39.13
CA ALA A 153 37.71 -84.81 -39.79
C ALA A 153 36.84 -84.02 -40.80
N LYS A 154 35.87 -84.68 -41.47
CA LYS A 154 34.92 -84.00 -42.38
C LYS A 154 33.80 -83.29 -41.63
N GLU A 155 33.29 -83.87 -40.53
CA GLU A 155 32.33 -83.17 -39.65
C GLU A 155 32.98 -82.04 -38.86
N ALA A 156 34.25 -82.17 -38.44
CA ALA A 156 35.00 -81.09 -37.81
C ALA A 156 35.29 -79.95 -38.78
N GLY A 157 35.58 -80.25 -40.06
CA GLY A 157 35.70 -79.25 -41.12
C GLY A 157 34.41 -78.49 -41.40
N ALA A 158 33.27 -79.18 -41.41
CA ALA A 158 31.94 -78.55 -41.56
C ALA A 158 31.55 -77.70 -40.33
N ARG A 159 31.87 -78.15 -39.11
CA ARG A 159 31.66 -77.36 -37.87
C ARG A 159 32.61 -76.16 -37.79
N ALA A 160 33.86 -76.29 -38.27
CA ALA A 160 34.82 -75.18 -38.33
C ALA A 160 34.40 -74.14 -39.38
N ALA A 161 33.91 -74.57 -40.55
CA ALA A 161 33.39 -73.65 -41.57
C ALA A 161 32.13 -72.91 -41.08
N LYS A 162 31.21 -73.62 -40.39
CA LYS A 162 30.02 -73.00 -39.79
C LYS A 162 30.36 -72.05 -38.64
N ALA A 163 31.29 -72.41 -37.76
CA ALA A 163 31.76 -71.53 -36.69
C ALA A 163 32.48 -70.28 -37.22
N LEU A 164 33.16 -70.39 -38.37
CA LEU A 164 33.83 -69.26 -39.00
C LEU A 164 32.84 -68.31 -39.70
N GLU A 165 31.75 -68.82 -40.27
CA GLU A 165 30.62 -68.00 -40.73
C GLU A 165 29.86 -67.33 -39.58
N GLU A 166 29.51 -68.08 -38.53
CA GLU A 166 28.86 -67.53 -37.33
C GLU A 166 29.73 -66.46 -36.64
N ALA A 167 31.07 -66.63 -36.65
CA ALA A 167 32.00 -65.62 -36.14
C ALA A 167 31.99 -64.35 -37.00
N LYS A 168 32.03 -64.45 -38.33
CA LYS A 168 31.93 -63.30 -39.26
C LYS A 168 30.59 -62.60 -39.17
N GLU A 169 29.51 -63.34 -39.00
CA GLU A 169 28.17 -62.77 -38.80
C GLU A 169 28.06 -62.08 -37.43
N SER A 170 28.72 -62.61 -36.39
CA SER A 170 28.80 -61.96 -35.08
C SER A 170 29.63 -60.67 -35.13
N GLU A 171 30.72 -60.66 -35.91
CA GLU A 171 31.60 -59.51 -36.11
C GLU A 171 30.91 -58.39 -36.89
N SER A 172 30.11 -58.73 -37.91
CA SER A 172 29.31 -57.74 -38.65
C SER A 172 28.16 -57.18 -37.81
N ARG A 173 27.49 -58.00 -36.98
CA ARG A 173 26.51 -57.53 -35.99
C ARG A 173 27.14 -56.61 -34.94
N SER A 174 28.32 -56.96 -34.45
CA SER A 174 29.12 -56.16 -33.51
C SER A 174 29.50 -54.80 -34.12
N SER A 175 30.01 -54.80 -35.35
CA SER A 175 30.40 -53.58 -36.06
C SER A 175 29.21 -52.65 -36.28
N LYS A 176 28.06 -53.22 -36.65
CA LYS A 176 26.81 -52.45 -36.84
C LYS A 176 26.30 -51.85 -35.53
N ALA A 177 26.31 -52.62 -34.43
CA ALA A 177 25.92 -52.10 -33.11
C ALA A 177 26.85 -50.96 -32.65
N LEU A 178 28.14 -51.03 -32.98
CA LEU A 178 29.12 -49.98 -32.67
C LEU A 178 28.89 -48.71 -33.50
N GLU A 179 28.53 -48.83 -34.78
CA GLU A 179 28.13 -47.69 -35.61
C GLU A 179 26.85 -47.01 -35.10
N GLU A 180 25.83 -47.79 -34.72
CA GLU A 180 24.59 -47.27 -34.14
C GLU A 180 24.85 -46.56 -32.81
N ALA A 181 25.70 -47.11 -31.94
CA ALA A 181 26.11 -46.48 -30.69
C ALA A 181 26.88 -45.16 -30.92
N ASN A 182 27.74 -45.10 -31.93
CA ASN A 182 28.46 -43.87 -32.30
C ASN A 182 27.52 -42.80 -32.88
N ALA A 183 26.54 -43.19 -33.69
CA ALA A 183 25.53 -42.27 -34.22
C ALA A 183 24.68 -41.67 -33.09
N GLU A 184 24.31 -42.48 -32.10
CA GLU A 184 23.54 -42.02 -30.94
C GLU A 184 24.38 -41.12 -30.03
N ARG A 185 25.66 -41.44 -29.81
CA ARG A 185 26.60 -40.55 -29.10
C ARG A 185 26.68 -39.17 -29.76
N ILE A 186 26.79 -39.09 -31.09
CA ILE A 186 26.83 -37.80 -31.83
C ILE A 186 25.52 -37.03 -31.66
N ARG A 187 24.36 -37.72 -31.64
CA ARG A 187 23.07 -37.07 -31.36
C ARG A 187 23.01 -36.52 -29.94
N LEU A 188 23.44 -37.30 -28.95
CA LEU A 188 23.49 -36.88 -27.56
C LEU A 188 24.43 -35.68 -27.38
N ASP A 189 25.60 -35.67 -28.01
CA ASP A 189 26.54 -34.54 -27.95
C ASP A 189 25.90 -33.24 -28.48
N LYS A 190 25.09 -33.32 -29.55
CA LYS A 190 24.34 -32.15 -30.07
C LYS A 190 23.26 -31.68 -29.09
N VAL A 191 22.53 -32.60 -28.47
CA VAL A 191 21.51 -32.26 -27.47
C VAL A 191 22.14 -31.60 -26.24
N VAL A 192 23.26 -32.13 -25.76
CA VAL A 192 24.03 -31.55 -24.64
C VAL A 192 24.49 -30.13 -24.99
N ALA A 193 25.03 -29.91 -26.18
CA ALA A 193 25.45 -28.57 -26.61
C ALA A 193 24.27 -27.58 -26.68
N SER A 194 23.11 -28.02 -27.18
CA SER A 194 21.89 -27.20 -27.21
C SER A 194 21.39 -26.86 -25.80
N LEU A 195 21.36 -27.84 -24.90
CA LEU A 195 20.94 -27.63 -23.51
C LEU A 195 21.91 -26.72 -22.78
N GLN A 196 23.21 -26.84 -23.03
CA GLN A 196 24.22 -25.98 -22.44
C GLN A 196 24.05 -24.51 -22.87
N ALA A 197 23.73 -24.27 -24.15
CA ALA A 197 23.41 -22.92 -24.63
C ALA A 197 22.13 -22.36 -23.98
N GLU A 198 21.09 -23.20 -23.80
CA GLU A 198 19.86 -22.79 -23.14
C GLU A 198 20.07 -22.48 -21.65
N VAL A 199 20.89 -23.28 -20.95
CA VAL A 199 21.27 -23.02 -19.56
C VAL A 199 22.00 -21.70 -19.43
N GLN A 200 22.98 -21.41 -20.29
CA GLN A 200 23.69 -20.13 -20.29
C GLN A 200 22.74 -18.94 -20.55
N ALA A 201 21.82 -19.08 -21.51
CA ALA A 201 20.83 -18.02 -21.77
C ALA A 201 19.90 -17.79 -20.56
N ARG A 202 19.49 -18.86 -19.87
CA ARG A 202 18.68 -18.77 -18.66
C ARG A 202 19.47 -18.19 -17.48
N GLU A 203 20.74 -18.52 -17.32
CA GLU A 203 21.61 -17.94 -16.30
C GLU A 203 21.70 -16.41 -16.45
N VAL A 204 21.89 -15.92 -17.68
CA VAL A 204 21.89 -14.47 -17.97
C VAL A 204 20.53 -13.84 -17.67
N ALA A 205 19.42 -14.51 -18.02
CA ALA A 205 18.09 -13.99 -17.70
C ALA A 205 17.83 -13.96 -16.18
N VAL A 206 18.35 -14.92 -15.42
CA VAL A 206 18.23 -14.96 -13.96
C VAL A 206 19.02 -13.81 -13.34
N THR A 207 20.23 -13.51 -13.81
CA THR A 207 21.01 -12.40 -13.26
C THR A 207 20.34 -11.04 -13.53
N ASP A 208 19.77 -10.84 -14.72
CA ASP A 208 18.96 -9.64 -15.02
C ASP A 208 17.73 -9.55 -14.11
N LEU A 209 16.99 -10.65 -13.96
CA LEU A 209 15.83 -10.70 -13.07
C LEU A 209 16.20 -10.39 -11.62
N THR A 210 17.31 -10.95 -11.12
CA THR A 210 17.80 -10.67 -9.77
C THR A 210 18.10 -9.18 -9.59
N ALA A 211 18.83 -8.56 -10.53
CA ALA A 211 19.12 -7.13 -10.46
C ALA A 211 17.85 -6.26 -10.46
N ARG A 212 16.86 -6.61 -11.29
CA ARG A 212 15.57 -5.91 -11.34
C ARG A 212 14.76 -6.09 -10.07
N VAL A 213 14.77 -7.28 -9.48
CA VAL A 213 14.10 -7.56 -8.19
C VAL A 213 14.72 -6.72 -7.09
N THR A 214 16.05 -6.68 -6.97
CA THR A 214 16.74 -5.85 -5.96
C THR A 214 16.40 -4.37 -6.11
N ALA A 215 16.40 -3.84 -7.34
CA ALA A 215 16.03 -2.44 -7.58
C ALA A 215 14.55 -2.14 -7.23
N VAL A 216 13.65 -3.10 -7.44
CA VAL A 216 12.24 -2.97 -7.05
C VAL A 216 12.08 -3.03 -5.52
N GLU A 217 12.83 -3.89 -4.84
CA GLU A 217 12.83 -3.98 -3.37
C GLU A 217 13.33 -2.69 -2.72
N GLU A 218 14.43 -2.11 -3.22
CA GLU A 218 14.92 -0.81 -2.74
C GLU A 218 13.87 0.31 -2.94
N ARG A 219 13.22 0.33 -4.11
CA ARG A 219 12.14 1.30 -4.39
C ARG A 219 10.94 1.09 -3.47
N ALA A 220 10.59 -0.16 -3.16
CA ALA A 220 9.51 -0.49 -2.25
C ALA A 220 9.82 -0.03 -0.82
N ASN A 221 11.05 -0.23 -0.36
CA ASN A 221 11.49 0.24 0.96
C ASN A 221 11.43 1.78 1.06
N ALA A 222 11.96 2.49 0.05
CA ALA A 222 11.88 3.95 0.01
C ALA A 222 10.43 4.46 -0.02
N ALA A 223 9.52 3.76 -0.71
CA ALA A 223 8.10 4.11 -0.72
C ALA A 223 7.43 3.90 0.66
N VAL A 224 7.85 2.87 1.40
CA VAL A 224 7.37 2.63 2.78
C VAL A 224 7.83 3.75 3.72
N GLU A 225 9.11 4.14 3.66
CA GLU A 225 9.64 5.24 4.47
C GLU A 225 8.92 6.57 4.16
N ALA A 226 8.68 6.88 2.88
CA ALA A 226 7.94 8.06 2.48
C ALA A 226 6.49 8.06 3.00
N ARG A 227 5.83 6.89 2.99
CA ARG A 227 4.49 6.72 3.55
C ARG A 227 4.48 6.93 5.06
N ASP A 228 5.47 6.40 5.77
CA ASP A 228 5.55 6.52 7.22
C ASP A 228 5.83 7.97 7.64
N ALA A 229 6.71 8.68 6.90
CA ALA A 229 6.91 10.12 7.07
C ALA A 229 5.63 10.92 6.82
N LEU A 230 4.87 10.58 5.77
CA LEU A 230 3.58 11.22 5.48
C LEU A 230 2.56 10.95 6.60
N THR A 231 2.51 9.73 7.12
CA THR A 231 1.63 9.34 8.23
C THR A 231 1.97 10.14 9.49
N SER A 232 3.27 10.30 9.79
CA SER A 232 3.73 11.15 10.89
C SER A 232 3.29 12.60 10.71
N SER A 233 3.43 13.16 9.50
CA SER A 233 2.99 14.53 9.22
C SER A 233 1.47 14.70 9.34
N PHE A 234 0.70 13.69 8.95
CA PHE A 234 -0.76 13.71 9.06
C PHE A 234 -1.21 13.69 10.53
N ASN A 235 -0.60 12.84 11.35
CA ASN A 235 -0.89 12.79 12.78
C ASN A 235 -0.55 14.13 13.47
N GLN A 236 0.54 14.78 13.07
CA GLN A 236 0.89 16.11 13.58
C GLN A 236 -0.17 17.15 13.19
N LEU A 237 -0.59 17.19 11.93
CA LEU A 237 -1.66 18.08 11.46
C LEU A 237 -2.98 17.83 12.18
N GLU A 238 -3.31 16.57 12.47
CA GLU A 238 -4.50 16.21 13.23
C GLU A 238 -4.43 16.73 14.67
N ALA A 239 -3.29 16.55 15.34
CA ALA A 239 -3.05 17.08 16.68
C ALA A 239 -3.11 18.62 16.71
N ASP A 240 -2.51 19.29 15.72
CA ASP A 240 -2.52 20.74 15.59
C ASP A 240 -3.93 21.28 15.35
N ARG A 241 -4.70 20.63 14.47
CA ARG A 241 -6.11 20.95 14.22
C ARG A 241 -6.96 20.76 15.47
N GLU A 242 -6.73 19.69 16.22
CA GLU A 242 -7.47 19.41 17.45
C GLU A 242 -7.14 20.43 18.54
N TRP A 243 -5.86 20.80 18.69
CA TRP A 243 -5.45 21.86 19.60
C TRP A 243 -6.10 23.21 19.26
N MET A 244 -6.10 23.61 17.99
CA MET A 244 -6.79 24.85 17.56
C MET A 244 -8.28 24.84 17.86
N ARG A 245 -8.94 23.70 17.62
CA ARG A 245 -10.37 23.53 17.87
C ARG A 245 -10.71 23.62 19.35
N SER A 246 -9.96 22.91 20.18
CA SER A 246 -10.30 22.72 21.60
C SER A 246 -9.77 23.84 22.49
N HIS A 247 -8.66 24.50 22.10
CA HIS A 247 -7.99 25.50 22.93
C HIS A 247 -7.68 26.79 22.16
N GLY A 248 -7.02 26.70 21.00
CA GLY A 248 -6.45 27.86 20.31
C GLY A 248 -7.45 28.98 20.03
N ILE A 249 -8.61 28.67 19.42
CA ILE A 249 -9.63 29.69 19.10
C ILE A 249 -10.17 30.35 20.38
N ALA A 250 -10.47 29.57 21.40
CA ALA A 250 -11.00 30.10 22.66
C ALA A 250 -10.01 31.07 23.33
N ARG A 251 -8.71 30.76 23.28
CA ARG A 251 -7.66 31.61 23.85
C ARG A 251 -7.42 32.90 23.06
N ILE A 252 -7.46 32.83 21.73
CA ILE A 252 -7.39 34.03 20.89
C ILE A 252 -8.56 34.97 21.21
N VAL A 253 -9.79 34.44 21.28
CA VAL A 253 -10.97 35.23 21.63
C VAL A 253 -10.85 35.83 23.02
N GLN A 254 -10.39 35.05 24.01
CA GLN A 254 -10.16 35.55 25.36
C GLN A 254 -9.16 36.71 25.39
N ALA A 255 -8.03 36.59 24.68
CA ALA A 255 -7.03 37.65 24.60
C ALA A 255 -7.54 38.94 23.92
N ILE A 256 -8.46 38.82 22.96
CA ILE A 256 -9.14 39.97 22.34
C ILE A 256 -10.10 40.64 23.32
N MET A 257 -10.87 39.85 24.08
CA MET A 257 -11.80 40.38 25.08
C MET A 257 -11.08 41.04 26.25
N ASP A 258 -9.95 40.49 26.67
CA ASP A 258 -9.14 40.97 27.80
C ASP A 258 -8.16 42.08 27.41
N ALA A 259 -8.08 42.44 26.12
CA ALA A 259 -7.20 43.49 25.64
C ALA A 259 -7.56 44.85 26.31
N PRO A 260 -6.57 45.60 26.83
CA PRO A 260 -6.83 46.88 27.49
C PRO A 260 -7.46 47.91 26.55
N GLU A 261 -7.18 47.83 25.26
CA GLU A 261 -7.81 48.60 24.19
C GLU A 261 -9.31 48.32 24.14
N THR A 262 -9.72 47.03 24.12
CA THR A 262 -11.12 46.60 24.15
C THR A 262 -11.84 47.14 25.38
N ALA A 263 -11.23 47.03 26.57
CA ALA A 263 -11.80 47.55 27.81
C ALA A 263 -12.00 49.08 27.76
N THR A 264 -10.96 49.82 27.34
CA THR A 264 -10.98 51.29 27.25
C THR A 264 -12.01 51.78 26.26
N GLY A 265 -12.07 51.16 25.08
CA GLY A 265 -13.03 51.52 24.05
C GLY A 265 -14.48 51.22 24.45
N LEU A 266 -14.74 50.06 25.07
CA LEU A 266 -16.07 49.74 25.61
C LEU A 266 -16.51 50.72 26.71
N ASP A 267 -15.60 51.14 27.58
CA ASP A 267 -15.93 52.09 28.65
C ASP A 267 -16.28 53.47 28.09
N LEU A 268 -15.57 53.92 27.05
CA LEU A 268 -15.92 55.15 26.34
C LEU A 268 -17.30 55.04 25.66
N VAL A 269 -17.58 53.91 24.99
CA VAL A 269 -18.91 53.67 24.37
C VAL A 269 -20.01 53.67 25.44
N LYS A 270 -19.80 53.00 26.58
CA LYS A 270 -20.76 53.01 27.71
C LYS A 270 -20.98 54.42 28.27
N GLU A 271 -19.93 55.24 28.38
CA GLU A 271 -20.05 56.64 28.80
C GLU A 271 -20.91 57.45 27.81
N ARG A 272 -20.59 57.39 26.51
CA ARG A 272 -21.34 58.12 25.47
C ARG A 272 -22.78 57.63 25.35
N ALA A 273 -23.02 56.34 25.53
CA ALA A 273 -24.36 55.77 25.51
C ALA A 273 -25.20 56.28 26.69
N ARG A 274 -24.60 56.42 27.88
CA ARG A 274 -25.26 57.03 29.03
C ARG A 274 -25.59 58.51 28.76
N ASP A 275 -24.64 59.30 28.25
CA ASP A 275 -24.87 60.71 27.92
C ASP A 275 -26.02 60.89 26.91
N ALA A 276 -26.01 60.11 25.83
CA ALA A 276 -27.06 60.13 24.81
C ALA A 276 -28.41 59.70 25.39
N GLY A 277 -28.44 58.63 26.20
CA GLY A 277 -29.63 58.16 26.90
C GLY A 277 -30.20 59.20 27.86
N PHE A 278 -29.36 59.89 28.63
CA PHE A 278 -29.78 60.97 29.54
C PHE A 278 -30.37 62.15 28.78
N LYS A 279 -29.74 62.61 27.68
CA LYS A 279 -30.27 63.69 26.85
C LYS A 279 -31.62 63.33 26.23
N ALA A 280 -31.75 62.11 25.70
CA ALA A 280 -32.99 61.60 25.11
C ALA A 280 -34.11 61.50 26.17
N GLY A 281 -33.80 60.94 27.34
CA GLY A 281 -34.72 60.82 28.46
C GLY A 281 -35.22 62.19 28.96
N TYR A 282 -34.32 63.16 29.15
CA TYR A 282 -34.68 64.51 29.55
C TYR A 282 -35.59 65.19 28.52
N SER A 283 -35.27 65.07 27.24
CA SER A 283 -36.08 65.62 26.14
C SER A 283 -37.49 65.01 26.11
N ARG A 284 -37.60 63.72 26.39
CA ARG A 284 -38.89 63.02 26.51
C ARG A 284 -39.70 63.54 27.71
N CYS A 285 -39.06 63.74 28.87
CA CYS A 285 -39.71 64.31 30.05
C CYS A 285 -40.22 65.74 29.80
N VAL A 286 -39.42 66.60 29.19
CA VAL A 286 -39.85 67.96 28.79
C VAL A 286 -41.06 67.89 27.85
N SER A 287 -41.03 66.98 26.87
CA SER A 287 -42.15 66.77 25.95
C SER A 287 -43.42 66.35 26.69
N HIS A 288 -43.34 65.42 27.65
CA HIS A 288 -44.50 65.03 28.46
C HIS A 288 -45.02 66.17 29.34
N MET A 289 -44.14 66.96 29.95
CA MET A 289 -44.52 68.10 30.79
C MET A 289 -45.26 69.19 29.99
N ASN A 290 -44.81 69.45 28.76
CA ASN A 290 -45.45 70.42 27.86
C ASN A 290 -46.85 70.00 27.41
N VAL A 291 -47.16 68.70 27.42
CA VAL A 291 -48.54 68.23 27.16
C VAL A 291 -49.46 68.53 28.34
N MET A 292 -48.93 68.59 29.56
CA MET A 292 -49.70 68.76 30.80
C MET A 292 -49.72 70.20 31.33
N SER A 293 -48.94 71.12 30.76
CA SER A 293 -48.82 72.50 31.24
C SER A 293 -48.78 73.49 30.08
N GLU A 294 -49.52 74.61 30.17
CA GLU A 294 -49.49 75.70 29.18
C GLU A 294 -48.13 76.44 29.11
N GLY A 295 -47.21 76.16 30.04
CA GLY A 295 -45.85 76.69 30.02
C GLY A 295 -44.92 75.87 29.13
N GLY A 296 -44.42 76.44 28.05
CA GLY A 296 -43.47 75.80 27.13
C GLY A 296 -42.10 75.57 27.77
N PHE A 297 -41.94 74.48 28.51
CA PHE A 297 -40.65 74.02 29.00
C PHE A 297 -39.74 73.69 27.80
N THR A 298 -38.55 74.25 27.82
CA THR A 298 -37.53 74.04 26.80
C THR A 298 -36.38 73.20 27.37
N ALA A 299 -35.56 72.60 26.50
CA ALA A 299 -34.36 71.84 26.90
C ALA A 299 -33.24 72.71 27.49
N GLU A 300 -33.58 73.95 27.84
CA GLU A 300 -32.67 75.03 28.13
C GLU A 300 -31.84 74.83 29.40
N ARG A 301 -32.39 74.13 30.38
CA ARG A 301 -31.69 73.80 31.63
C ARG A 301 -30.93 72.48 31.57
N SER A 302 -30.92 71.81 30.41
CA SER A 302 -30.16 70.58 30.22
C SER A 302 -28.66 70.88 30.18
N GLY A 303 -27.87 70.09 30.92
CA GLY A 303 -26.40 70.10 30.80
C GLY A 303 -25.89 69.68 29.41
N PHE A 304 -26.77 69.18 28.54
CA PHE A 304 -26.47 68.73 27.18
C PHE A 304 -27.11 69.59 26.08
N ARG A 305 -27.54 70.83 26.40
CA ARG A 305 -28.30 71.73 25.47
C ARG A 305 -27.69 71.78 24.07
N ASP A 306 -26.39 71.99 23.97
CA ASP A 306 -25.66 72.16 22.70
C ASP A 306 -24.67 71.03 22.41
N VAL A 307 -24.78 69.91 23.13
CA VAL A 307 -23.90 68.76 22.97
C VAL A 307 -24.54 67.75 22.04
N ASP A 308 -23.91 67.43 20.91
CA ASP A 308 -24.31 66.32 20.05
C ASP A 308 -23.91 64.97 20.67
N THR A 309 -24.70 64.51 21.63
CA THR A 309 -24.44 63.26 22.35
C THR A 309 -24.61 62.02 21.47
N GLU A 310 -25.50 62.08 20.47
CA GLU A 310 -25.75 60.98 19.54
C GLU A 310 -24.63 60.87 18.50
N GLY A 311 -24.20 61.98 17.91
CA GLY A 311 -23.00 62.00 17.06
C GLY A 311 -21.74 61.57 17.81
N ARG A 312 -21.57 61.96 19.08
CA ARG A 312 -20.46 61.48 19.92
C ARG A 312 -20.52 59.99 20.22
N LEU A 313 -21.71 59.43 20.44
CA LEU A 313 -21.88 57.98 20.59
C LEU A 313 -21.53 57.26 19.29
N ASN A 314 -22.06 57.72 18.16
CA ASN A 314 -21.76 57.12 16.85
C ASN A 314 -20.26 57.19 16.52
N ALA A 315 -19.60 58.31 16.82
CA ALA A 315 -18.16 58.45 16.65
C ALA A 315 -17.37 57.51 17.58
N ALA A 316 -17.79 57.35 18.84
CA ALA A 316 -17.14 56.42 19.77
C ALA A 316 -17.31 54.96 19.36
N VAL A 317 -18.49 54.59 18.83
CA VAL A 317 -18.75 53.25 18.28
C VAL A 317 -17.88 52.99 17.05
N ALA A 318 -17.80 53.96 16.12
CA ALA A 318 -16.94 53.84 14.95
C ALA A 318 -15.47 53.69 15.36
N ALA A 319 -14.98 54.54 16.27
CA ALA A 319 -13.62 54.46 16.78
C ALA A 319 -13.32 53.14 17.50
N PHE A 320 -14.30 52.53 18.17
CA PHE A 320 -14.13 51.23 18.81
C PHE A 320 -13.93 50.09 17.78
N TYR A 321 -14.68 50.10 16.68
CA TYR A 321 -14.54 49.08 15.63
C TYR A 321 -13.30 49.28 14.75
N ASP A 322 -12.84 50.52 14.57
CA ASP A 322 -11.64 50.85 13.80
C ASP A 322 -10.34 50.75 14.63
N MET A 323 -10.45 50.39 15.92
CA MET A 323 -9.31 50.31 16.83
C MET A 323 -8.44 49.08 16.54
N SER A 324 -7.14 49.32 16.29
CA SER A 324 -6.15 48.24 16.23
C SER A 324 -5.95 47.64 17.61
N LEU A 325 -6.04 46.31 17.69
CA LEU A 325 -5.72 45.55 18.90
C LEU A 325 -4.32 44.98 18.77
N SER A 326 -3.42 45.31 19.70
CA SER A 326 -2.05 44.81 19.68
C SER A 326 -1.99 43.27 19.71
N CYS A 327 -2.96 42.61 20.36
CA CYS A 327 -3.05 41.15 20.38
C CYS A 327 -3.43 40.54 19.03
N VAL A 328 -4.16 41.27 18.17
CA VAL A 328 -4.51 40.85 16.81
C VAL A 328 -3.33 41.05 15.86
N GLU A 329 -2.58 42.14 16.00
CA GLU A 329 -1.35 42.36 15.22
C GLU A 329 -0.33 41.24 15.46
N ARG A 330 -0.14 40.83 16.72
CA ARG A 330 0.73 39.68 17.08
C ARG A 330 0.20 38.34 16.60
N LEU A 331 -1.12 38.19 16.49
CA LEU A 331 -1.75 37.00 15.92
C LEU A 331 -1.43 36.90 14.42
N ASP A 332 -1.59 37.99 13.69
CA ASP A 332 -1.30 38.05 12.25
C ASP A 332 0.18 37.70 11.99
N GLU A 333 1.12 38.24 12.77
CA GLU A 333 2.54 37.89 12.69
C GLU A 333 2.81 36.39 12.92
N CYS A 334 2.03 35.74 13.80
CA CYS A 334 2.16 34.31 14.05
C CYS A 334 1.65 33.48 12.88
N LEU A 335 0.52 33.89 12.27
CA LEU A 335 -0.11 33.17 11.16
C LEU A 335 0.69 33.19 9.87
N GLU A 336 1.58 34.18 9.69
CA GLU A 336 2.49 34.24 8.53
C GLU A 336 3.63 33.20 8.59
N ALA A 337 3.89 32.61 9.76
CA ALA A 337 4.98 31.67 9.95
C ALA A 337 4.60 30.23 9.54
N ALA A 338 5.56 29.46 9.04
CA ALA A 338 5.34 28.05 8.69
C ALA A 338 5.00 27.16 9.91
N ASP A 339 5.49 27.55 11.08
CA ASP A 339 5.29 26.92 12.40
C ASP A 339 4.23 27.66 13.23
N TYR A 340 3.24 28.27 12.58
CA TYR A 340 2.26 29.14 13.25
C TYR A 340 1.58 28.51 14.47
N ILE A 341 1.25 27.22 14.43
CA ILE A 341 0.59 26.53 15.56
C ILE A 341 1.47 26.52 16.81
N ASP A 342 2.77 26.24 16.65
CA ASP A 342 3.70 26.20 17.79
C ASP A 342 3.93 27.60 18.35
N ARG A 343 3.96 28.61 17.49
CA ARG A 343 4.00 30.02 17.91
C ARG A 343 2.73 30.43 18.63
N LEU A 344 1.56 30.00 18.16
CA LEU A 344 0.28 30.23 18.84
C LEU A 344 0.24 29.54 20.19
N ARG A 345 0.77 28.31 20.30
CA ARG A 345 0.92 27.60 21.59
C ARG A 345 1.79 28.37 22.56
N MET A 346 2.89 28.97 22.09
CA MET A 346 3.74 29.81 22.93
C MET A 346 3.07 31.14 23.30
N LEU A 347 2.37 31.77 22.36
CA LEU A 347 1.72 33.07 22.56
C LEU A 347 0.54 32.96 23.53
N TYR A 348 -0.19 31.85 23.46
CA TYR A 348 -1.39 31.57 24.26
C TYR A 348 -1.21 30.36 25.17
N ALA A 349 0.01 30.19 25.70
CA ALA A 349 0.36 29.10 26.60
C ALA A 349 -0.58 29.05 27.82
N ASP A 350 -0.81 27.84 28.33
CA ASP A 350 -1.59 27.65 29.54
C ASP A 350 -0.89 28.25 30.75
N ALA A 351 -1.54 29.21 31.40
CA ALA A 351 -1.12 29.70 32.72
C ALA A 351 -1.38 28.68 33.86
N GLU A 352 -1.98 27.52 33.56
CA GLU A 352 -2.50 26.53 34.52
C GLU A 352 -1.79 25.16 34.46
N GLU A 353 -0.58 25.06 33.90
CA GLU A 353 0.28 23.86 34.09
C GLU A 353 1.63 24.14 34.76
N GLU A 354 1.88 25.36 35.25
CA GLU A 354 2.93 25.63 36.23
C GLU A 354 2.30 25.83 37.61
N ASN A 355 2.06 24.71 38.33
CA ASN A 355 2.06 24.54 39.80
C ASN A 355 1.08 23.45 40.29
N LEU A 356 1.35 22.19 39.97
CA LEU A 356 0.96 21.06 40.82
C LEU A 356 2.21 20.27 41.25
N ALA A 357 3.20 20.99 41.75
CA ALA A 357 4.34 20.41 42.45
C ALA A 357 4.46 21.11 43.81
N GLY A 358 3.71 20.62 44.81
CA GLY A 358 3.71 21.23 46.12
C GLY A 358 2.83 20.56 47.16
N GLY A 359 3.22 19.35 47.59
CA GLY A 359 3.16 18.94 49.00
C GLY A 359 1.80 18.59 49.62
N GLY A 360 1.66 17.33 50.00
CA GLY A 360 0.62 16.86 50.92
C GLY A 360 0.60 15.35 51.03
N GLU A 361 1.71 14.77 51.52
CA GLU A 361 1.68 13.46 52.19
C GLU A 361 0.55 13.49 53.21
N ASP A 362 -0.35 12.51 53.16
CA ASP A 362 -0.73 11.82 54.38
C ASP A 362 -0.99 10.34 54.11
N ASP A 363 -0.22 9.60 54.89
CA ASP A 363 -0.05 8.18 54.99
C ASP A 363 -1.32 7.51 55.54
N ALA A 364 -1.81 6.46 54.85
CA ALA A 364 -2.73 5.49 55.45
C ALA A 364 -2.68 4.15 54.72
N GLY A 365 -1.61 3.40 55.00
CA GLY A 365 -1.77 2.02 55.48
C GLY A 365 -2.23 0.97 54.47
N THR A 366 -1.26 0.38 53.77
CA THR A 366 -1.36 -1.01 53.34
C THR A 366 -1.41 -1.94 54.56
N SER A 367 -2.43 -2.77 54.68
CA SER A 367 -2.30 -4.09 55.32
C SER A 367 -3.41 -5.04 54.85
N GLY A 368 -3.03 -6.23 54.39
CA GLY A 368 -4.00 -7.30 54.18
C GLY A 368 -3.71 -8.29 53.05
N THR A 369 -2.54 -8.92 53.04
CA THR A 369 -2.35 -10.24 52.41
C THR A 369 -3.36 -11.26 52.92
N LYS A 370 -4.11 -11.90 52.02
CA LYS A 370 -4.10 -13.36 51.84
C LYS A 370 -4.68 -13.78 50.50
#